data_AF-A0A949B2U6-F1
#
_entry.id   AF-A0A949B2U6-F1
#
_cell.length_a   1.000
_cell.length_b   1.000
_cell.length_c   1.000
_cell.angle_alpha   90.00
_cell.angle_beta   90.00
_cell.angle_gamma   90.00
#
_symmetry.space_group_name_H-M   'P 1'
#
loop_
_entity.id
_entity.type
_entity.pdbx_description
1 polymer ?
#
loop_
_entity_poly.entity_id
_entity_poly.type
_entity_poly.pdbx_seq_one_letter_code
_entity_poly.pdbx_strand_id
1 'polypeptide(L)'
;MTDMCPVSNTIIKLNEIVKSGQLKIPKSRRIAEEILELLNDISWGRAGDEHIPAIRSLSHELKDKDLDESSVETGNLVSSVLTDHLESLNSHIGTHNCPTGDCVKLAPAPCQMACPAGIDIPTYVSLIGLGRDAEAIDVIRKDNPFPWVCGLVCTRPCEFMCVRGRIDTPISIKTLKAFASERALSDRRYKNPPKEPDKNKKVCIIGAGPGGLTAAYYLVLKGYGVTVIETLPMAGGMMMVGIPRFRLPREIIDREVAMIEELGVEFRFNT
;
A
#
# COMPACT_ATOMS: atom_id res chain seq x y z
N MET A 1 -11.94 14.56 -17.68
CA MET A 1 -10.75 14.06 -18.39
C MET A 1 -9.91 13.41 -17.34
N THR A 2 -9.72 12.10 -17.41
CA THR A 2 -8.85 11.39 -16.47
C THR A 2 -7.43 11.75 -16.85
N ASP A 3 -6.73 12.50 -16.00
CA ASP A 3 -5.34 12.86 -16.25
C ASP A 3 -4.50 11.58 -16.29
N MET A 4 -3.77 11.40 -17.40
CA MET A 4 -2.88 10.26 -17.61
C MET A 4 -1.79 10.23 -16.53
N CYS A 5 -1.37 9.03 -16.12
CA CYS A 5 -0.32 8.80 -15.13
C CYS A 5 0.90 9.69 -15.41
N PRO A 6 1.37 10.49 -14.43
CA PRO A 6 2.54 11.34 -14.61
C PRO A 6 3.80 10.59 -15.06
N VAL A 7 3.99 9.34 -14.60
CA VAL A 7 5.12 8.49 -15.02
C VAL A 7 4.99 8.12 -16.50
N SER A 8 3.84 7.56 -16.91
CA SER A 8 3.61 7.19 -18.31
C SER A 8 3.65 8.40 -19.25
N ASN A 9 3.08 9.53 -18.84
CA ASN A 9 3.11 10.78 -19.60
C ASN A 9 4.54 11.28 -19.83
N THR A 10 5.37 11.24 -18.78
CA THR A 10 6.77 11.64 -18.87
C THR A 10 7.58 10.70 -19.76
N ILE A 11 7.34 9.40 -19.69
CA ILE A 11 7.97 8.41 -20.60
C ILE A 11 7.64 8.74 -22.05
N ILE A 12 6.37 9.03 -22.37
CA ILE A 12 5.94 9.37 -23.73
C ILE A 12 6.67 10.63 -24.22
N LYS A 13 6.62 11.72 -23.45
CA LYS A 13 7.27 12.99 -23.79
C LYS A 13 8.78 12.86 -23.95
N LEU A 14 9.43 12.16 -23.03
CA LEU A 14 10.89 12.01 -23.06
C LEU A 14 11.34 11.13 -24.24
N ASN A 15 10.58 10.09 -24.57
CA ASN A 15 10.81 9.27 -25.76
C ASN A 15 10.64 10.08 -27.05
N GLU A 16 9.67 10.99 -27.13
CA GLU A 16 9.52 11.92 -28.26
C GLU A 16 10.72 12.86 -28.40
N ILE A 17 11.21 13.44 -27.29
CA ILE A 17 12.40 14.31 -27.27
C ILE A 17 13.65 13.55 -27.75
N VAL A 18 13.85 12.32 -27.28
CA VAL A 18 15.01 11.49 -27.68
C VAL A 18 14.93 11.10 -29.16
N LYS A 19 13.73 10.74 -29.66
CA LYS A 19 13.54 10.32 -31.06
C LYS A 19 13.58 11.47 -32.06
N SER A 20 13.11 12.65 -31.69
CA SER A 20 13.10 13.82 -32.57
C SER A 20 14.51 14.32 -32.92
N GLY A 21 15.52 13.93 -32.12
CA GLY A 21 16.89 14.42 -32.27
C GLY A 21 17.07 15.86 -31.80
N GLN A 22 16.12 16.39 -31.02
CA GLN A 22 16.17 17.75 -30.48
C GLN A 22 17.37 17.94 -29.54
N LEU A 23 17.78 16.90 -28.80
CA LEU A 23 18.98 16.89 -27.98
C LEU A 23 20.24 16.69 -28.84
N LYS A 24 20.87 17.81 -29.22
CA LYS A 24 22.05 17.81 -30.10
C LYS A 24 23.33 17.39 -29.38
N ILE A 25 23.42 17.64 -28.07
CA ILE A 25 24.60 17.30 -27.28
C ILE A 25 24.56 15.79 -26.93
N PRO A 26 25.58 14.99 -27.31
CA PRO A 26 25.58 13.55 -27.07
C PRO A 26 25.44 13.18 -25.59
N LYS A 27 26.06 13.96 -24.69
CA LYS A 27 25.92 13.79 -23.23
C LYS A 27 24.47 13.94 -22.79
N SER A 28 23.78 15.00 -23.23
CA SER A 28 22.37 15.25 -22.87
C SER A 28 21.45 14.16 -23.36
N ARG A 29 21.66 13.68 -24.60
CA ARG A 29 20.90 12.57 -25.16
C ARG A 29 21.07 11.30 -24.32
N ARG A 30 22.32 10.94 -23.97
CA ARG A 30 22.62 9.78 -23.12
C ARG A 30 21.91 9.88 -21.77
N ILE A 31 21.95 11.06 -21.13
CA ILE A 31 21.28 11.28 -19.84
C ILE A 31 19.76 11.14 -19.97
N ALA A 32 19.16 11.69 -21.02
CA ALA A 32 17.72 11.56 -21.26
C ALA A 32 17.31 10.10 -21.52
N GLU A 33 18.12 9.33 -22.24
CA GLU A 33 17.92 7.88 -22.44
C GLU A 33 18.02 7.11 -21.11
N GLU A 34 18.99 7.45 -20.25
CA GLU A 34 19.15 6.85 -18.91
C GLU A 34 17.96 7.17 -17.98
N ILE A 35 17.49 8.42 -17.97
CA ILE A 35 16.25 8.80 -17.25
C ILE A 35 15.05 8.03 -17.78
N LEU A 36 14.95 7.85 -19.10
CA LEU A 36 13.86 7.11 -19.74
C LEU A 36 13.86 5.64 -19.29
N GLU A 37 15.01 5.00 -19.20
CA GLU A 37 15.14 3.64 -18.67
C GLU A 37 14.66 3.55 -17.21
N LEU A 38 15.13 4.45 -16.34
CA LEU A 38 14.73 4.49 -14.93
C LEU A 38 13.21 4.73 -14.78
N LEU A 39 12.61 5.61 -15.57
CA LEU A 39 11.17 5.83 -15.57
C LEU A 39 10.40 4.59 -16.07
N ASN A 40 10.93 3.87 -17.05
CA ASN A 40 10.35 2.59 -17.48
C ASN A 40 10.44 1.54 -16.38
N ASP A 41 11.53 1.47 -15.62
CA ASP A 41 11.60 0.57 -14.47
C ASP A 41 10.55 0.92 -13.41
N ILE A 42 10.28 2.21 -13.18
CA ILE A 42 9.18 2.65 -12.31
C ILE A 42 7.82 2.22 -12.89
N SER A 43 7.53 2.42 -14.18
CA SER A 43 6.24 2.05 -14.78
C SER A 43 6.00 0.54 -14.89
N TRP A 44 7.07 -0.25 -14.88
CA TRP A 44 7.04 -1.71 -14.86
C TRP A 44 7.13 -2.32 -13.46
N GLY A 45 7.29 -1.51 -12.42
CA GLY A 45 7.41 -1.96 -11.03
C GLY A 45 8.70 -2.70 -10.72
N ARG A 46 9.77 -2.44 -11.48
CA ARG A 46 11.12 -2.98 -11.26
C ARG A 46 12.01 -2.06 -10.43
N ALA A 47 11.53 -0.85 -10.15
CA ALA A 47 12.29 0.18 -9.46
C ALA A 47 12.39 -0.03 -7.94
N GLY A 48 13.54 0.34 -7.38
CA GLY A 48 13.79 0.47 -5.94
C GLY A 48 13.95 1.92 -5.48
N ASP A 49 14.26 2.11 -4.20
CA ASP A 49 14.38 3.42 -3.53
C ASP A 49 15.46 4.32 -4.15
N GLU A 50 16.43 3.74 -4.86
CA GLU A 50 17.53 4.43 -5.53
C GLU A 50 17.12 5.14 -6.83
N HIS A 51 15.99 4.77 -7.43
CA HIS A 51 15.59 5.29 -8.75
C HIS A 51 15.26 6.78 -8.70
N ILE A 52 14.48 7.24 -7.72
CA ILE A 52 14.12 8.66 -7.60
C ILE A 52 15.36 9.55 -7.38
N PRO A 53 16.28 9.23 -6.45
CA PRO A 53 17.55 9.95 -6.32
C PRO A 53 18.38 9.97 -7.61
N ALA A 54 18.47 8.85 -8.34
CA ALA A 54 19.21 8.77 -9.59
C ALA A 54 18.60 9.68 -10.68
N ILE A 55 17.28 9.60 -10.90
CA ILE A 55 16.57 10.47 -11.85
C ILE A 55 16.75 11.94 -11.46
N ARG A 56 16.72 12.25 -10.16
CA ARG A 56 16.93 13.62 -9.66
C ARG A 56 18.32 14.13 -10.03
N SER A 57 19.36 13.35 -9.75
CA SER A 57 20.75 13.70 -10.09
C SER A 57 20.90 13.97 -11.59
N LEU A 58 20.43 13.04 -12.42
CA LEU A 58 20.49 13.13 -13.88
C LEU A 58 19.70 14.35 -14.41
N SER A 59 18.54 14.65 -13.80
CA SER A 59 17.75 15.84 -14.18
C SER A 59 18.46 17.16 -13.86
N HIS A 60 19.32 17.19 -12.83
CA HIS A 60 20.16 18.34 -12.53
C HIS A 60 21.33 18.47 -13.50
N GLU A 61 21.94 17.36 -13.92
CA GLU A 61 23.01 17.37 -14.94
C GLU A 61 22.52 17.91 -16.28
N LEU A 62 21.25 17.68 -16.65
CA LEU A 62 20.64 18.26 -17.86
C LEU A 62 20.45 19.78 -17.80
N LYS A 63 20.59 20.39 -16.62
CA LYS A 63 20.45 21.85 -16.41
C LYS A 63 21.80 22.55 -16.26
N ASP A 64 22.90 21.86 -16.54
CA ASP A 64 24.22 22.45 -16.52
C ASP A 64 24.31 23.62 -17.52
N LYS A 65 25.06 24.66 -17.15
CA LYS A 65 25.16 25.90 -17.92
C LYS A 65 25.84 25.72 -19.28
N ASP A 66 26.61 24.64 -19.41
CA ASP A 66 27.32 24.29 -20.65
C ASP A 66 26.43 23.55 -21.66
N LEU A 67 25.15 23.32 -21.34
CA LEU A 67 24.21 22.62 -22.22
C LEU A 67 23.27 23.58 -22.96
N ASP A 68 22.68 23.09 -24.04
CA ASP A 68 21.74 23.84 -24.87
C ASP A 68 20.35 23.97 -24.21
N GLU A 69 19.55 24.92 -24.71
CA GLU A 69 18.21 25.21 -24.19
C GLU A 69 17.30 23.97 -24.13
N SER A 70 17.35 23.10 -25.14
CA SER A 70 16.51 21.89 -25.14
C SER A 70 16.94 20.87 -24.07
N SER A 71 18.23 20.82 -23.75
CA SER A 71 18.72 20.02 -22.61
C SER A 71 18.16 20.55 -21.28
N VAL A 72 18.24 21.86 -21.08
CA VAL A 72 17.76 22.53 -19.85
C VAL A 72 16.25 22.36 -19.69
N GLU A 73 15.49 22.53 -20.77
CA GLU A 73 14.03 22.28 -20.81
C GLU A 73 13.68 20.84 -20.46
N THR A 74 14.42 19.87 -21.00
CA THR A 74 14.24 18.44 -20.70
C THR A 74 14.50 18.16 -19.22
N GLY A 75 15.58 18.70 -18.67
CA GLY A 75 15.86 18.61 -17.24
C GLY A 75 14.75 19.22 -16.39
N ASN A 76 14.20 20.37 -16.81
CA ASN A 76 13.10 21.04 -16.09
C ASN A 76 11.81 20.22 -16.12
N LEU A 77 11.46 19.62 -17.25
CA LEU A 77 10.34 18.68 -17.38
C LEU A 77 10.46 17.51 -16.40
N VAL A 78 11.64 16.90 -16.31
CA VAL A 78 11.85 15.75 -15.40
C VAL A 78 11.79 16.20 -13.94
N SER A 79 12.44 17.31 -13.59
CA SER A 79 12.42 17.78 -12.19
C SER A 79 11.04 18.24 -11.73
N SER A 80 10.20 18.82 -12.61
CA SER A 80 8.84 19.18 -12.22
C SER A 80 8.02 17.95 -11.87
N VAL A 81 8.13 16.87 -12.65
CA VAL A 81 7.47 15.59 -12.35
C VAL A 81 7.92 15.01 -11.01
N LEU A 82 9.22 15.06 -10.70
CA LEU A 82 9.76 14.62 -9.40
C LEU A 82 9.29 15.46 -8.21
N THR A 83 8.81 16.69 -8.45
CA THR A 83 8.39 17.62 -7.40
C THR A 83 6.87 17.57 -7.25
N ASP A 84 6.15 17.74 -8.35
CA ASP A 84 4.69 17.89 -8.40
C ASP A 84 3.97 16.55 -8.29
N HIS A 85 4.64 15.45 -8.64
CA HIS A 85 4.05 14.12 -8.70
C HIS A 85 4.84 13.07 -7.91
N LEU A 86 5.65 13.48 -6.94
CA LEU A 86 6.50 12.58 -6.13
C LEU A 86 5.70 11.44 -5.50
N GLU A 87 4.49 11.71 -5.02
CA GLU A 87 3.60 10.70 -4.44
C GLU A 87 3.25 9.59 -5.44
N SER A 88 3.00 9.95 -6.70
CA SER A 88 2.72 8.97 -7.76
C SER A 88 3.93 8.08 -7.99
N LEU A 89 5.15 8.64 -8.09
CA LEU A 89 6.37 7.84 -8.24
C LEU A 89 6.60 6.92 -7.04
N ASN A 90 6.44 7.43 -5.82
CA ASN A 90 6.57 6.63 -4.61
C ASN A 90 5.52 5.51 -4.53
N SER A 91 4.29 5.74 -5.02
CA SER A 91 3.28 4.68 -5.13
C SER A 91 3.73 3.55 -6.06
N HIS A 92 4.34 3.88 -7.20
CA HIS A 92 4.83 2.86 -8.15
C HIS A 92 5.96 2.02 -7.56
N ILE A 93 6.87 2.64 -6.81
CA ILE A 93 8.02 1.98 -6.19
C ILE A 93 7.60 1.20 -4.94
N GLY A 94 6.93 1.86 -3.99
CA GLY A 94 6.65 1.29 -2.68
C GLY A 94 5.44 0.36 -2.63
N THR A 95 4.43 0.61 -3.47
CA THR A 95 3.17 -0.16 -3.45
C THR A 95 2.93 -0.99 -4.71
N HIS A 96 3.79 -0.87 -5.72
CA HIS A 96 3.62 -1.49 -7.03
C HIS A 96 2.24 -1.19 -7.66
N ASN A 97 1.70 0.00 -7.38
CA ASN A 97 0.37 0.42 -7.82
C ASN A 97 0.44 1.76 -8.56
N CYS A 98 -0.16 1.79 -9.74
CA CYS A 98 -0.40 2.98 -10.54
C CYS A 98 -1.81 3.52 -10.24
N PRO A 99 -1.95 4.68 -9.57
CA PRO A 99 -3.25 5.17 -9.12
C PRO A 99 -4.27 5.40 -10.26
N THR A 100 -3.79 5.76 -11.45
CA THR A 100 -4.63 5.99 -12.64
C THR A 100 -4.85 4.72 -13.46
N GLY A 101 -4.05 3.67 -13.24
CA GLY A 101 -4.11 2.42 -13.98
C GLY A 101 -3.48 2.44 -15.38
N ASP A 102 -2.84 3.54 -15.80
CA ASP A 102 -2.26 3.64 -17.15
C ASP A 102 -0.98 2.80 -17.31
N CYS A 103 -0.22 2.59 -16.23
CA CYS A 103 0.91 1.69 -16.23
C CYS A 103 0.41 0.24 -16.17
N VAL A 104 0.31 -0.43 -17.32
CA VAL A 104 -0.32 -1.75 -17.51
C VAL A 104 0.10 -2.81 -16.47
N LYS A 105 1.39 -2.83 -16.08
CA LYS A 105 1.91 -3.82 -15.13
C LYS A 105 1.58 -3.51 -13.67
N LEU A 106 1.26 -2.26 -13.37
CA LEU A 106 0.93 -1.77 -12.04
C LEU A 106 -0.53 -1.33 -11.94
N ALA A 107 -1.34 -1.63 -12.96
CA ALA A 107 -2.76 -1.39 -12.94
C ALA A 107 -3.37 -2.26 -11.83
N PRO A 108 -3.91 -1.65 -10.76
CA PRO A 108 -4.43 -2.40 -9.63
C PRO A 108 -5.64 -3.21 -10.06
N ALA A 109 -5.80 -4.39 -9.46
CA ALA A 109 -6.99 -5.20 -9.73
C ALA A 109 -8.25 -4.43 -9.29
N PRO A 110 -9.37 -4.51 -10.04
CA PRO A 110 -10.60 -3.78 -9.69
C PRO A 110 -11.12 -4.09 -8.28
N CYS A 111 -10.89 -5.31 -7.78
CA CYS A 111 -11.25 -5.69 -6.41
C CYS A 111 -10.40 -4.98 -5.35
N GLN A 112 -9.10 -4.76 -5.61
CA GLN A 112 -8.20 -4.01 -4.73
C GLN A 112 -8.57 -2.52 -4.72
N MET A 113 -8.83 -1.93 -5.89
CA MET A 113 -9.33 -0.55 -6.02
C MET A 113 -10.64 -0.31 -5.26
N ALA A 114 -11.53 -1.30 -5.28
CA ALA A 114 -12.80 -1.23 -4.57
C ALA A 114 -12.67 -1.44 -3.06
N CYS A 115 -11.53 -1.91 -2.56
CA CYS A 115 -11.34 -2.09 -1.13
C CYS A 115 -10.95 -0.77 -0.47
N PRO A 116 -11.69 -0.29 0.55
CA PRO A 116 -11.33 0.95 1.24
C PRO A 116 -9.96 0.92 1.92
N ALA A 117 -9.47 -0.28 2.26
CA ALA A 117 -8.15 -0.48 2.84
C ALA A 117 -7.05 -0.72 1.79
N GLY A 118 -7.37 -0.77 0.49
CA GLY A 118 -6.38 -0.96 -0.57
C GLY A 118 -5.64 -2.30 -0.57
N ILE A 119 -6.09 -3.28 0.23
CA ILE A 119 -5.43 -4.59 0.42
C ILE A 119 -5.13 -5.29 -0.92
N ASP A 120 -3.99 -5.96 -1.01
CA ASP A 120 -3.59 -6.75 -2.18
C ASP A 120 -4.38 -8.07 -2.29
N ILE A 121 -5.62 -7.96 -2.82
CA ILE A 121 -6.55 -9.08 -3.01
C ILE A 121 -6.01 -10.18 -3.92
N PRO A 122 -5.49 -9.87 -5.12
CA PRO A 122 -4.98 -10.91 -6.01
C PRO A 122 -3.91 -11.78 -5.35
N THR A 123 -2.96 -11.16 -4.63
CA THR A 123 -1.86 -11.90 -4.00
C THR A 123 -2.36 -12.82 -2.90
N TYR A 124 -3.12 -12.32 -1.91
CA TYR A 124 -3.54 -13.20 -0.81
C TYR A 124 -4.54 -14.27 -1.25
N VAL A 125 -5.41 -14.00 -2.23
CA VAL A 125 -6.31 -15.03 -2.79
C VAL A 125 -5.50 -16.13 -3.48
N SER A 126 -4.45 -15.76 -4.22
CA SER A 126 -3.56 -16.73 -4.86
C SER A 126 -2.79 -17.57 -3.83
N LEU A 127 -2.30 -16.94 -2.75
CA LEU A 127 -1.64 -17.64 -1.64
C LEU A 127 -2.58 -18.65 -0.97
N ILE A 128 -3.83 -18.29 -0.71
CA ILE A 128 -4.85 -19.22 -0.19
C ILE A 128 -5.07 -20.38 -1.17
N GLY A 129 -5.16 -20.11 -2.47
CA GLY A 129 -5.29 -21.15 -3.51
C GLY A 129 -4.10 -22.13 -3.55
N LEU A 130 -2.92 -21.69 -3.10
CA LEU A 130 -1.70 -22.51 -2.95
C LEU A 130 -1.58 -23.17 -1.57
N GLY A 131 -2.57 -23.03 -0.68
CA GLY A 131 -2.52 -23.55 0.69
C GLY A 131 -1.59 -22.77 1.64
N ARG A 132 -1.20 -21.55 1.27
CA ARG A 132 -0.29 -20.66 2.02
C ARG A 132 -1.08 -19.65 2.85
N ASP A 133 -2.00 -20.14 3.68
CA ASP A 133 -2.95 -19.32 4.44
C ASP A 133 -2.27 -18.29 5.37
N ALA A 134 -1.19 -18.69 6.04
CA ALA A 134 -0.45 -17.80 6.94
C ALA A 134 0.18 -16.61 6.19
N GLU A 135 0.77 -16.87 5.02
CA GLU A 135 1.38 -15.83 4.20
C GLU A 135 0.32 -14.91 3.58
N ALA A 136 -0.88 -15.45 3.29
CA ALA A 136 -2.02 -14.65 2.91
C ALA A 136 -2.43 -13.67 4.02
N ILE A 137 -2.41 -14.11 5.28
CA ILE A 137 -2.64 -13.24 6.44
C ILE A 137 -1.55 -12.18 6.57
N ASP A 138 -0.27 -12.53 6.37
CA ASP A 138 0.82 -11.56 6.39
C ASP A 138 0.63 -10.46 5.34
N VAL A 139 0.16 -10.82 4.14
CA VAL A 139 -0.19 -9.84 3.09
C VAL A 139 -1.35 -8.95 3.52
N ILE A 140 -2.45 -9.50 4.05
CA ILE A 140 -3.61 -8.70 4.47
C ILE A 140 -3.23 -7.72 5.60
N ARG A 141 -2.38 -8.15 6.53
CA ARG A 141 -1.98 -7.38 7.71
C ARG A 141 -1.02 -6.23 7.44
N LYS A 142 -0.56 -6.07 6.20
CA LYS A 142 0.13 -4.86 5.74
C LYS A 142 -0.79 -3.65 5.76
N ASP A 143 -2.04 -3.83 5.32
CA ASP A 143 -2.99 -2.73 5.15
C ASP A 143 -4.23 -2.84 6.06
N ASN A 144 -4.49 -4.00 6.67
CA ASN A 144 -5.60 -4.20 7.60
C ASN A 144 -5.21 -5.08 8.82
N PRO A 145 -5.22 -4.55 10.05
CA PRO A 145 -4.89 -5.33 11.26
C PRO A 145 -5.95 -6.36 11.66
N PHE A 146 -7.16 -6.28 11.09
CA PHE A 146 -8.29 -7.14 11.42
C PHE A 146 -8.77 -8.05 10.25
N PRO A 147 -7.92 -8.94 9.71
CA PRO A 147 -8.31 -9.91 8.69
C PRO A 147 -9.56 -10.71 9.07
N TRP A 148 -9.66 -11.22 10.30
CA TRP A 148 -10.72 -12.15 10.68
C TRP A 148 -12.05 -11.42 10.89
N VAL A 149 -12.06 -10.32 11.66
CA VAL A 149 -13.26 -9.47 11.78
C VAL A 149 -13.75 -9.05 10.40
N CYS A 150 -12.86 -8.55 9.52
CA CYS A 150 -13.25 -8.16 8.16
C CYS A 150 -13.77 -9.34 7.33
N GLY A 151 -13.22 -10.54 7.53
CA GLY A 151 -13.71 -11.76 6.89
C GLY A 151 -15.14 -12.15 7.29
N LEU A 152 -15.63 -11.66 8.43
CA LEU A 152 -16.98 -11.95 8.93
C LEU A 152 -17.98 -10.82 8.67
N VAL A 153 -17.57 -9.56 8.78
CA VAL A 153 -18.53 -8.44 8.78
C VAL A 153 -18.45 -7.49 7.58
N CYS A 154 -17.37 -7.52 6.79
CA CYS A 154 -17.17 -6.60 5.66
C CYS A 154 -18.36 -6.60 4.69
N THR A 155 -18.68 -5.42 4.13
CA THR A 155 -19.71 -5.19 3.10
C THR A 155 -19.27 -5.60 1.70
N ARG A 156 -18.06 -6.16 1.55
CA ARG A 156 -17.50 -6.79 0.34
C ARG A 156 -17.60 -5.96 -0.96
N PRO A 157 -17.22 -4.67 -0.97
CA PRO A 157 -17.20 -3.87 -2.20
C PRO A 157 -16.32 -4.48 -3.31
N CYS A 158 -15.23 -5.14 -2.90
CA CYS A 158 -14.32 -5.87 -3.75
C CYS A 158 -14.97 -7.01 -4.56
N GLU A 159 -16.00 -7.68 -4.02
CA GLU A 159 -16.70 -8.76 -4.71
C GLU A 159 -17.60 -8.23 -5.84
N PHE A 160 -18.18 -7.03 -5.67
CA PHE A 160 -18.98 -6.38 -6.72
C PHE A 160 -18.16 -5.98 -7.95
N MET A 161 -16.87 -5.68 -7.74
CA MET A 161 -15.92 -5.32 -8.82
C MET A 161 -15.11 -6.52 -9.32
N CYS A 162 -15.39 -7.74 -8.84
CA CYS A 162 -14.61 -8.92 -9.20
C CYS A 162 -14.75 -9.26 -10.69
N VAL A 163 -13.65 -9.26 -11.43
CA VAL A 163 -13.63 -9.58 -12.87
C VAL A 163 -14.14 -10.99 -13.17
N ARG A 164 -13.98 -11.95 -12.24
CA ARG A 164 -14.50 -13.31 -12.38
C ARG A 164 -16.04 -13.35 -12.44
N GLY A 165 -16.71 -12.42 -11.75
CA GLY A 165 -18.17 -12.28 -11.80
C GLY A 165 -18.72 -11.88 -13.17
N ARG A 166 -17.86 -11.48 -14.13
CA ARG A 166 -18.26 -11.25 -15.53
C ARG A 166 -18.35 -12.55 -16.34
N ILE A 167 -17.79 -13.65 -15.82
CA ILE A 167 -17.80 -14.97 -16.46
C ILE A 167 -18.83 -15.85 -15.76
N ASP A 168 -18.72 -15.98 -14.43
CA ASP A 168 -19.61 -16.80 -13.61
C ASP A 168 -19.94 -16.12 -12.27
N THR A 169 -19.25 -16.48 -11.18
CA THR A 169 -19.51 -16.00 -9.83
C THR A 169 -18.28 -15.27 -9.29
N PRO A 170 -18.44 -14.11 -8.62
CA PRO A 170 -17.35 -13.45 -7.93
C PRO A 170 -16.62 -14.39 -6.96
N ILE A 171 -15.30 -14.18 -6.84
CA ILE A 171 -14.54 -14.85 -5.78
C ILE A 171 -15.10 -14.42 -4.42
N SER A 172 -15.29 -15.37 -3.50
CA SER A 172 -15.77 -15.13 -2.13
C SER A 172 -14.69 -14.51 -1.25
N ILE A 173 -14.17 -13.36 -1.66
CA ILE A 173 -13.02 -12.67 -1.07
C ILE A 173 -13.20 -12.44 0.43
N LYS A 174 -14.39 -12.03 0.86
CA LYS A 174 -14.70 -11.82 2.28
C LYS A 174 -14.51 -13.12 3.06
N THR A 175 -15.17 -14.20 2.65
CA THR A 175 -15.11 -15.49 3.35
C THR A 175 -13.72 -16.10 3.33
N LEU A 176 -12.96 -15.92 2.25
CA LEU A 176 -11.57 -16.37 2.14
C LEU A 176 -10.67 -15.74 3.21
N LYS A 177 -10.90 -14.49 3.62
CA LYS A 177 -10.17 -13.87 4.73
C LYS A 177 -10.42 -14.62 6.04
N ALA A 178 -11.70 -14.87 6.36
CA ALA A 178 -12.06 -15.61 7.58
C ALA A 178 -11.48 -17.02 7.58
N PHE A 179 -11.57 -17.72 6.44
CA PHE A 179 -10.97 -19.03 6.24
C PHE A 179 -9.46 -19.03 6.48
N ALA A 180 -8.73 -18.10 5.86
CA ALA A 180 -7.28 -18.00 6.02
C ALA A 180 -6.89 -17.65 7.48
N SER A 181 -7.65 -16.77 8.14
CA SER A 181 -7.42 -16.39 9.53
C SER A 181 -7.59 -17.58 10.47
N GLU A 182 -8.67 -18.35 10.29
CA GLU A 182 -8.95 -19.54 11.08
C GLU A 182 -7.88 -20.61 10.88
N ARG A 183 -7.47 -20.87 9.63
CA ARG A 183 -6.42 -21.84 9.30
C ARG A 183 -5.05 -21.43 9.84
N ALA A 184 -4.65 -20.19 9.61
CA ALA A 184 -3.39 -19.67 10.13
C ALA A 184 -3.34 -19.72 11.67
N LEU A 185 -4.47 -19.45 12.35
CA LEU A 185 -4.54 -19.57 13.80
C LEU A 185 -4.41 -21.04 14.24
N SER A 186 -5.14 -21.94 13.59
CA SER A 186 -5.13 -23.38 13.90
C SER A 186 -3.72 -23.98 13.75
N ASP A 187 -2.98 -23.51 12.75
CA ASP A 187 -1.59 -23.90 12.50
C ASP A 187 -0.58 -23.18 13.40
N ARG A 188 -1.02 -22.28 14.30
CA ARG A 188 -0.15 -21.41 15.13
C ARG A 188 0.80 -20.53 14.30
N ARG A 189 0.38 -20.17 13.09
CA ARG A 189 1.13 -19.34 12.13
C ARG A 189 0.53 -17.95 11.94
N TYR A 190 -0.60 -17.63 12.57
CA TYR A 190 -1.10 -16.27 12.69
C TYR A 190 -0.24 -15.51 13.71
N LYS A 191 0.76 -14.75 13.24
CA LYS A 191 1.74 -14.08 14.07
C LYS A 191 1.82 -12.59 13.80
N ASN A 192 2.28 -11.84 14.79
CA ASN A 192 2.61 -10.43 14.65
C ASN A 192 3.86 -10.20 13.79
N PRO A 193 3.86 -9.15 12.95
CA PRO A 193 5.06 -8.77 12.22
C PRO A 193 6.12 -8.17 13.17
N PRO A 194 7.40 -8.14 12.76
CA PRO A 194 8.44 -7.51 13.55
C PRO A 194 8.22 -6.00 13.71
N LYS A 195 8.72 -5.44 14.82
CA LYS A 195 8.69 -4.00 15.10
C LYS A 195 9.96 -3.32 14.60
N GLU A 196 9.84 -2.09 14.14
CA GLU A 196 10.96 -1.16 13.96
C GLU A 196 11.65 -0.86 15.31
N PRO A 197 12.92 -0.39 15.31
CA PRO A 197 13.60 0.05 16.52
C PRO A 197 12.83 1.11 17.31
N ASP A 198 12.95 1.08 18.63
CA ASP A 198 12.29 2.03 19.53
C ASP A 198 12.73 3.47 19.22
N LYS A 199 11.75 4.36 19.08
CA LYS A 199 11.94 5.79 18.80
C LYS A 199 12.03 6.64 20.07
N ASN A 200 11.86 6.06 21.25
CA ASN A 200 11.74 6.74 22.55
C ASN A 200 10.69 7.86 22.55
N LYS A 201 9.62 7.69 21.75
CA LYS A 201 8.51 8.63 21.62
C LYS A 201 7.20 7.95 21.99
N LYS A 202 6.35 8.66 22.72
CA LYS A 202 5.07 8.15 23.21
C LYS A 202 3.90 8.74 22.43
N VAL A 203 2.89 7.92 22.17
CA VAL A 203 1.62 8.32 21.54
C VAL A 203 0.46 7.86 22.40
N CYS A 204 -0.47 8.77 22.66
CA CYS A 204 -1.73 8.47 23.35
C CYS A 204 -2.87 8.47 22.32
N ILE A 205 -3.70 7.43 22.36
CA ILE A 205 -4.86 7.27 21.47
C ILE A 205 -6.12 7.22 22.35
N ILE A 206 -7.13 8.01 21.98
CA ILE A 206 -8.43 8.02 22.68
C ILE A 206 -9.43 7.16 21.89
N GLY A 207 -9.94 6.12 22.54
CA GLY A 207 -10.86 5.12 22.00
C GLY A 207 -10.15 3.86 21.49
N ALA A 208 -10.56 2.70 22.01
CA ALA A 208 -10.16 1.37 21.57
C ALA A 208 -11.15 0.78 20.53
N GLY A 209 -11.78 1.62 19.71
CA GLY A 209 -12.55 1.17 18.55
C GLY A 209 -11.66 0.78 17.37
N PRO A 210 -12.25 0.34 16.23
CA PRO A 210 -11.48 -0.08 15.05
C PRO A 210 -10.44 0.94 14.57
N GLY A 211 -10.80 2.24 14.56
CA GLY A 211 -9.87 3.31 14.17
C GLY A 211 -8.69 3.46 15.12
N GLY A 212 -8.95 3.53 16.44
CA GLY A 212 -7.90 3.69 17.45
C GLY A 212 -6.99 2.47 17.55
N LEU A 213 -7.54 1.26 17.48
CA LEU A 213 -6.75 0.04 17.45
C LEU A 213 -5.90 -0.09 16.17
N THR A 214 -6.43 0.34 15.02
CA THR A 214 -5.67 0.36 13.76
C THR A 214 -4.50 1.33 13.85
N ALA A 215 -4.71 2.52 14.39
CA ALA A 215 -3.64 3.48 14.64
C ALA A 215 -2.60 2.91 15.62
N ALA A 216 -3.05 2.28 16.71
CA ALA A 216 -2.18 1.67 17.70
C ALA A 216 -1.29 0.58 17.09
N TYR A 217 -1.88 -0.30 16.29
CA TYR A 217 -1.17 -1.37 15.56
C TYR A 217 -0.05 -0.81 14.69
N TYR A 218 -0.33 0.17 13.82
CA TYR A 218 0.73 0.69 12.94
C TYR A 218 1.78 1.52 13.68
N LEU A 219 1.39 2.27 14.72
CA LEU A 219 2.33 3.07 15.50
C LEU A 219 3.29 2.21 16.33
N VAL A 220 2.79 1.14 16.96
CA VAL A 220 3.66 0.24 17.74
C VAL A 220 4.64 -0.52 16.83
N LEU A 221 4.22 -0.90 15.62
CA LEU A 221 5.11 -1.49 14.62
C LEU A 221 6.18 -0.51 14.15
N LYS A 222 5.88 0.79 14.13
CA LYS A 222 6.85 1.87 13.84
C LYS A 222 7.75 2.23 15.02
N GLY A 223 7.75 1.45 16.10
CA GLY A 223 8.64 1.66 17.24
C GLY A 223 8.22 2.79 18.19
N TYR A 224 6.95 3.23 18.15
CA TYR A 224 6.42 4.16 19.14
C TYR A 224 5.90 3.42 20.37
N GLY A 225 6.05 4.01 21.56
CA GLY A 225 5.35 3.55 22.76
C GLY A 225 3.91 4.03 22.72
N VAL A 226 2.94 3.11 22.68
CA VAL A 226 1.53 3.45 22.47
C VAL A 226 0.70 3.11 23.71
N THR A 227 -0.08 4.09 24.17
CA THR A 227 -1.13 3.88 25.18
C THR A 227 -2.49 4.22 24.57
N VAL A 228 -3.45 3.31 24.69
CA VAL A 228 -4.85 3.50 24.29
C VAL A 228 -5.70 3.70 25.54
N ILE A 229 -6.46 4.79 25.56
CA ILE A 229 -7.41 5.12 26.62
C ILE A 229 -8.82 4.82 26.11
N GLU A 230 -9.62 4.09 26.88
CA GLU A 230 -10.97 3.67 26.50
C GLU A 230 -11.94 3.78 27.67
N THR A 231 -13.11 4.34 27.40
CA THR A 231 -14.17 4.55 28.38
C THR A 231 -14.85 3.25 28.79
N LEU A 232 -14.99 2.30 27.88
CA LEU A 232 -15.54 0.97 28.16
C LEU A 232 -14.54 0.08 28.92
N PRO A 233 -15.01 -0.96 29.63
CA PRO A 233 -14.15 -1.89 30.36
C PRO A 233 -13.39 -2.87 29.44
N MET A 234 -13.46 -2.69 28.12
CA MET A 234 -12.94 -3.60 27.11
C MET A 234 -12.69 -2.88 25.79
N ALA A 235 -11.76 -3.41 25.00
CA ALA A 235 -11.47 -2.91 23.67
C ALA A 235 -12.50 -3.39 22.62
N GLY A 236 -12.50 -2.70 21.49
CA GLY A 236 -13.23 -3.04 20.29
C GLY A 236 -14.35 -2.07 19.92
N GLY A 237 -14.76 -1.16 20.82
CA GLY A 237 -15.77 -0.14 20.51
C GLY A 237 -17.00 -0.73 19.79
N MET A 238 -17.40 -0.15 18.65
CA MET A 238 -18.61 -0.59 17.92
C MET A 238 -18.55 -2.03 17.39
N MET A 239 -17.38 -2.61 17.12
CA MET A 239 -17.32 -4.05 16.77
C MET A 239 -17.69 -4.93 17.96
N MET A 240 -17.31 -4.51 19.18
CA MET A 240 -17.56 -5.22 20.44
C MET A 240 -18.97 -4.99 21.00
N VAL A 241 -19.54 -3.79 20.86
CA VAL A 241 -20.85 -3.48 21.47
C VAL A 241 -22.00 -3.42 20.48
N GLY A 242 -21.73 -3.10 19.21
CA GLY A 242 -22.78 -2.87 18.21
C GLY A 242 -23.14 -4.10 17.38
N ILE A 243 -22.15 -4.88 16.94
CA ILE A 243 -22.39 -6.00 16.01
C ILE A 243 -22.91 -7.21 16.79
N PRO A 244 -24.01 -7.87 16.39
CA PRO A 244 -24.52 -9.07 17.07
C PRO A 244 -23.52 -10.23 17.09
N ARG A 245 -23.49 -11.00 18.20
CA ARG A 245 -22.55 -12.12 18.41
C ARG A 245 -22.60 -13.20 17.33
N PHE A 246 -23.79 -13.52 16.81
CA PHE A 246 -23.92 -14.52 15.73
C PHE A 246 -23.27 -14.08 14.41
N ARG A 247 -23.06 -12.77 14.23
CA ARG A 247 -22.40 -12.20 13.04
C ARG A 247 -20.92 -11.96 13.28
N LEU A 248 -20.53 -11.60 14.51
CA LEU A 248 -19.16 -11.42 14.94
C LEU A 248 -18.98 -11.92 16.39
N PRO A 249 -18.48 -13.16 16.56
CA PRO A 249 -18.14 -13.71 17.87
C PRO A 249 -17.15 -12.82 18.62
N ARG A 250 -17.32 -12.67 19.94
CA ARG A 250 -16.48 -11.76 20.73
C ARG A 250 -15.07 -12.29 20.91
N GLU A 251 -14.96 -13.61 20.95
CA GLU A 251 -13.71 -14.33 21.09
C GLU A 251 -12.76 -14.03 19.92
N ILE A 252 -13.30 -13.73 18.72
CA ILE A 252 -12.50 -13.32 17.55
C ILE A 252 -11.99 -11.89 17.73
N ILE A 253 -12.83 -10.99 18.25
CA ILE A 253 -12.43 -9.61 18.54
C ILE A 253 -11.35 -9.60 19.62
N ASP A 254 -11.57 -10.32 20.72
CA ASP A 254 -10.64 -10.44 21.84
C ASP A 254 -9.28 -10.98 21.37
N ARG A 255 -9.28 -11.95 20.44
CA ARG A 255 -8.05 -12.48 19.83
C ARG A 255 -7.29 -11.44 19.02
N GLU A 256 -7.95 -10.74 18.09
CA GLU A 256 -7.26 -9.75 17.26
C GLU A 256 -6.81 -8.52 18.09
N VAL A 257 -7.54 -8.18 19.16
CA VAL A 257 -7.10 -7.17 20.15
C VAL A 257 -5.88 -7.67 20.94
N ALA A 258 -5.90 -8.91 21.44
CA ALA A 258 -4.78 -9.47 22.20
C ALA A 258 -3.50 -9.48 21.36
N MET A 259 -3.60 -9.72 20.06
CA MET A 259 -2.46 -9.58 19.16
C MET A 259 -1.90 -8.16 19.10
N ILE A 260 -2.73 -7.12 19.23
CA ILE A 260 -2.24 -5.73 19.31
C ILE A 260 -1.58 -5.46 20.67
N GLU A 261 -2.14 -6.02 21.75
CA GLU A 261 -1.55 -5.96 23.09
C GLU A 261 -0.18 -6.66 23.14
N GLU A 262 -0.03 -7.82 22.52
CA GLU A 262 1.23 -8.58 22.39
C GLU A 262 2.36 -7.79 21.70
N LEU A 263 2.03 -6.78 20.89
CA LEU A 263 3.01 -5.87 20.30
C LEU A 263 3.57 -4.86 21.32
N GLY A 264 2.97 -4.76 22.51
CA GLY A 264 3.33 -3.83 23.58
C GLY A 264 2.46 -2.57 23.62
N VAL A 265 1.25 -2.60 23.05
CA VAL A 265 0.28 -1.52 23.21
C VAL A 265 -0.33 -1.62 24.62
N GLU A 266 -0.24 -0.54 25.38
CA GLU A 266 -0.84 -0.46 26.71
C GLU A 266 -2.30 -0.01 26.63
N PHE A 267 -3.21 -0.70 27.32
CA PHE A 267 -4.62 -0.31 27.40
C PHE A 267 -4.97 0.23 28.79
N ARG A 268 -5.71 1.34 28.82
CA ARG A 268 -6.30 1.93 30.02
C ARG A 268 -7.81 2.03 29.85
N PHE A 269 -8.51 1.08 30.43
CA PHE A 269 -9.97 0.99 30.38
C PHE A 269 -10.64 1.82 31.48
N ASN A 270 -11.92 2.10 31.32
CA ASN A 270 -12.71 2.92 32.25
C ASN A 270 -12.11 4.31 32.50
N THR A 271 -11.52 4.92 31.47
CA THR A 271 -10.87 6.24 31.51
C THR A 271 -11.42 7.13 30.41
#